data_AF-A0A951J825-F1
#
_entry.id   AF-A0A951J825-F1
#
_cell.length_a   1.000
_cell.length_b   1.000
_cell.length_c   1.000
_cell.angle_alpha   90.00
_cell.angle_beta   90.00
_cell.angle_gamma   90.00
#
_symmetry.space_group_name_H-M   'P 1'
#
loop_
_entity.id
_entity.type
_entity.pdbx_description
1 polymer ?
#
loop_
_entity_poly.entity_id
_entity_poly.type
_entity_poly.pdbx_seq_one_letter_code
_entity_poly.pdbx_strand_id
1 'polypeptide(L)'
;MMKYLLYLLCLLPFSITAQDNLTPVQEMLAYGLQIRQYDNTTDYLKNYLTITEENKAIYLILYRPMSCPRCEAVIKPFYNMLKNDNSDHKMILATIYEDQKSAQSYVEQQKYQADVYLYDTINKYKDIFDFNSGEMYGLYVLKINPIKGRLIIGGEPTTLNKKFITDLVQYNDEFSFSANTVLQKKDFAVDTTVDKQQFIYDKIVLEEHENYPISGIYEKAVFKNNHLIFTDELKNAGYLFEIDLHAKQGYFKNLIVADSIEKKQFVDIPQNVFEEKDKMGGIFYIACQANLINKDKLSISYSLPKLFMESEYNMAYYNEPVIISMDTETLENRKLTALDLDIFKDEFMYQHYTYFVLDDTKIVIPCVRNTWPIEVELEDYQGKENLDPFLDSFYQQKNPYLAVFDINTGKLINRFGNLNRVQRVSKTGYYFVSTVFAGSKKEVIYGDGYSGKLFLSEKENLDNPIKEYRVFDVDTEKFPSINKNNFYSFDQANNYSSILNKYIKEVGLTKTHIYCLVNPISSKGFSNQDNLELIILDKKDGKKVFSSKIVKEFAQDERVLTIGLAEIANTITPYYISKRNNEVVLKLVTPKNIASKVKN
;
A
#
# COMPACT_ATOMS: atom_id res chain seq x y z
N MET A 1 13.07 -1.44 0.23
CA MET A 1 11.63 -1.58 -0.05
C MET A 1 10.93 -1.29 1.25
N MET A 2 10.51 -0.06 1.43
CA MET A 2 9.44 0.22 2.37
C MET A 2 8.18 0.28 1.51
N LYS A 3 7.77 -0.90 1.01
CA LYS A 3 6.36 -1.07 0.67
C LYS A 3 5.66 -0.83 1.99
N TYR A 4 4.67 0.05 1.99
CA TYR A 4 3.75 0.25 3.08
C TYR A 4 3.25 -1.11 3.53
N LEU A 5 3.95 -1.66 4.51
CA LEU A 5 3.55 -2.85 5.21
C LEU A 5 2.60 -2.27 6.26
N LEU A 6 1.34 -2.10 5.85
CA LEU A 6 0.25 -2.07 6.81
C LEU A 6 0.26 -3.45 7.47
N TYR A 7 1.12 -3.61 8.47
CA TYR A 7 1.05 -4.72 9.39
C TYR A 7 -0.18 -4.48 10.25
N LEU A 8 -1.13 -5.37 10.05
CA LEU A 8 -2.39 -5.42 10.75
C LEU A 8 -2.38 -6.74 11.51
N LEU A 9 -1.62 -6.74 12.59
CA LEU A 9 -1.67 -7.73 13.64
C LEU A 9 -1.74 -6.96 14.96
N CYS A 10 -2.88 -7.12 15.62
CA CYS A 10 -3.21 -6.50 16.87
C CYS A 10 -2.36 -7.09 18.00
N LEU A 11 -1.41 -6.32 18.50
CA LEU A 11 -1.12 -6.19 19.92
C LEU A 11 -0.57 -4.78 20.11
N LEU A 12 -1.44 -3.78 20.36
CA LEU A 12 -1.04 -2.78 21.34
C LEU A 12 -1.32 -3.47 22.67
N PRO A 13 -0.34 -4.08 23.35
CA PRO A 13 -0.47 -4.06 24.78
C PRO A 13 -0.56 -2.57 25.11
N PHE A 14 -1.62 -2.16 25.80
CA PHE A 14 -1.46 -1.07 26.75
C PHE A 14 -0.45 -1.57 27.78
N SER A 15 0.82 -1.64 27.37
CA SER A 15 1.94 -1.77 28.26
C SER A 15 1.99 -0.44 28.97
N ILE A 16 1.23 -0.37 30.06
CA ILE A 16 1.55 0.46 31.21
C ILE A 16 2.87 -0.13 31.76
N THR A 17 3.95 -0.03 30.99
CA THR A 17 5.27 -0.02 31.57
C THR A 17 5.30 1.28 32.34
N ALA A 18 5.40 1.18 33.67
CA ALA A 18 5.75 2.28 34.53
C ALA A 18 7.10 2.84 34.08
N GLN A 19 7.08 3.67 33.03
CA GLN A 19 8.13 4.62 32.72
C GLN A 19 7.85 5.84 33.60
N ASP A 20 8.93 6.47 34.06
CA ASP A 20 8.97 7.61 34.98
C ASP A 20 7.87 8.65 34.72
N ASN A 21 7.50 9.44 35.75
CA ASN A 21 6.46 10.50 35.75
C ASN A 21 6.64 11.58 34.65
N LEU A 22 6.62 11.21 33.38
CA LEU A 22 6.65 12.11 32.23
C LEU A 22 5.24 12.66 32.02
N THR A 23 5.14 13.93 31.67
CA THR A 23 3.89 14.48 31.16
C THR A 23 3.61 13.88 29.77
N PRO A 24 2.35 13.79 29.31
CA PRO A 24 2.02 13.32 27.96
C PRO A 24 2.79 14.04 26.84
N VAL A 25 3.15 15.32 27.03
CA VAL A 25 4.01 16.05 26.09
C VAL A 25 5.46 15.57 26.16
N GLN A 26 5.99 15.26 27.34
CA GLN A 26 7.32 14.67 27.47
C GLN A 26 7.38 13.23 26.92
N GLU A 27 6.29 12.45 27.06
CA GLU A 27 6.17 11.14 26.42
C GLU A 27 6.25 11.24 24.90
N MET A 28 5.53 12.19 24.28
CA MET A 28 5.63 12.48 22.83
C MET A 28 7.09 12.77 22.40
N LEU A 29 7.89 13.40 23.26
CA LEU A 29 9.30 13.67 22.99
C LEU A 29 10.22 12.47 23.20
N ALA A 30 9.83 11.54 24.06
CA ALA A 30 10.53 10.28 24.28
C ALA A 30 10.12 9.21 23.26
N TYR A 31 9.00 9.42 22.55
CA TYR A 31 8.43 8.48 21.60
C TYR A 31 9.22 8.39 20.28
N GLY A 32 8.93 7.33 19.51
CA GLY A 32 9.70 6.92 18.33
C GLY A 32 9.63 7.87 17.12
N LEU A 33 8.59 8.71 17.00
CA LEU A 33 8.41 9.64 15.89
C LEU A 33 8.56 11.10 16.35
N GLN A 34 9.74 11.66 16.12
CA GLN A 34 10.12 13.01 16.54
C GLN A 34 10.35 13.93 15.34
N ILE A 35 10.09 15.20 15.53
CA ILE A 35 10.26 16.25 14.52
C ILE A 35 11.00 17.44 15.12
N ARG A 36 11.97 17.96 14.38
CA ARG A 36 12.71 19.18 14.71
C ARG A 36 12.65 20.15 13.55
N GLN A 37 12.96 21.42 13.81
CA GLN A 37 13.15 22.42 12.77
C GLN A 37 14.63 22.47 12.38
N TYR A 38 14.95 22.56 11.09
CA TYR A 38 16.32 22.81 10.63
C TYR A 38 16.77 24.24 11.01
N ASP A 39 18.06 24.41 11.30
CA ASP A 39 18.62 25.74 11.54
C ASP A 39 18.45 26.66 10.30
N ASN A 40 18.27 27.96 10.50
CA ASN A 40 18.04 28.99 9.48
C ASN A 40 16.78 28.80 8.59
N THR A 41 15.80 27.99 9.00
CA THR A 41 14.52 27.80 8.27
C THR A 41 13.35 28.61 8.83
N THR A 42 13.66 29.57 9.68
CA THR A 42 12.70 30.41 10.41
C THR A 42 11.73 31.14 9.46
N ASP A 43 12.26 31.77 8.41
CA ASP A 43 11.43 32.46 7.41
C ASP A 43 10.69 31.49 6.48
N TYR A 44 11.23 30.29 6.28
CA TYR A 44 10.58 29.26 5.47
C TYR A 44 9.32 28.78 6.19
N LEU A 45 9.40 28.59 7.51
CA LEU A 45 8.23 28.26 8.34
C LEU A 45 7.19 29.38 8.32
N LYS A 46 7.58 30.65 8.46
CA LYS A 46 6.63 31.77 8.35
C LYS A 46 5.90 31.79 7.01
N ASN A 47 6.65 31.65 5.93
CA ASN A 47 6.10 31.63 4.56
C ASN A 47 5.20 30.41 4.33
N TYR A 48 5.54 29.27 4.93
CA TYR A 48 4.76 28.03 4.81
C TYR A 48 3.39 28.16 5.47
N LEU A 49 3.31 28.78 6.65
CA LEU A 49 2.06 28.88 7.41
C LEU A 49 1.05 29.83 6.77
N THR A 50 1.49 30.77 5.92
CA THR A 50 0.63 31.76 5.23
C THR A 50 -0.26 32.59 6.16
N ILE A 51 0.10 32.72 7.45
CA ILE A 51 -0.65 33.48 8.46
C ILE A 51 0.06 34.80 8.77
N THR A 52 -0.71 35.89 8.83
CA THR A 52 -0.25 37.26 9.13
C THR A 52 -0.63 37.75 10.54
N GLU A 53 -1.27 36.92 11.36
CA GLU A 53 -1.81 37.30 12.68
C GLU A 53 -0.75 37.35 13.79
N GLU A 54 -0.96 38.22 14.79
CA GLU A 54 -0.17 38.34 16.03
C GLU A 54 -0.44 37.21 17.05
N ASN A 55 -0.79 35.99 16.59
CA ASN A 55 -1.03 34.88 17.50
C ASN A 55 0.26 34.46 18.23
N LYS A 56 0.20 34.33 19.55
CA LYS A 56 1.34 33.91 20.38
C LYS A 56 1.77 32.47 20.10
N ALA A 57 0.81 31.61 19.74
CA ALA A 57 1.05 30.25 19.32
C ALA A 57 -0.03 29.80 18.34
N ILE A 58 0.33 28.91 17.43
CA ILE A 58 -0.57 28.17 16.56
C ILE A 58 -0.28 26.67 16.70
N TYR A 59 -1.28 25.85 16.41
CA TYR A 59 -1.18 24.40 16.45
C TYR A 59 -1.27 23.86 15.02
N LEU A 60 -0.35 22.98 14.64
CA LEU A 60 -0.32 22.38 13.30
C LEU A 60 -0.49 20.87 13.44
N ILE A 61 -1.45 20.30 12.70
CA ILE A 61 -1.40 18.88 12.36
C ILE A 61 -0.71 18.75 11.00
N LEU A 62 0.35 17.96 10.94
CA LEU A 62 1.11 17.66 9.73
C LEU A 62 1.00 16.16 9.44
N TYR A 63 0.41 15.79 8.30
CA TYR A 63 0.21 14.40 7.94
C TYR A 63 0.16 14.17 6.43
N ARG A 64 0.43 12.92 6.02
CA ARG A 64 0.15 12.43 4.67
C ARG A 64 -1.11 11.58 4.70
N PRO A 65 -2.19 11.97 3.98
CA PRO A 65 -3.42 11.19 3.92
C PRO A 65 -3.18 9.73 3.57
N MET A 66 -3.89 8.83 4.27
CA MET A 66 -3.87 7.38 4.11
C MET A 66 -2.52 6.68 4.32
N SER A 67 -1.45 7.42 4.67
CA SER A 67 -0.16 6.84 5.08
C SER A 67 -0.29 6.04 6.38
N CYS A 68 -1.11 6.53 7.32
CA CYS A 68 -1.52 5.82 8.53
C CYS A 68 -2.95 6.25 8.92
N PRO A 69 -4.00 5.57 8.43
CA PRO A 69 -5.39 5.94 8.73
C PRO A 69 -5.68 5.98 10.23
N ARG A 70 -5.05 5.08 11.01
CA ARG A 70 -5.18 5.05 12.48
C ARG A 70 -4.66 6.31 13.15
N CYS A 71 -3.53 6.83 12.68
CA CYS A 71 -2.93 8.05 13.20
C CYS A 71 -3.84 9.26 12.95
N GLU A 72 -4.60 9.25 11.84
CA GLU A 72 -5.53 10.33 11.50
C GLU A 72 -6.77 10.41 12.41
N ALA A 73 -7.10 9.35 13.15
CA ALA A 73 -8.17 9.40 14.15
C ALA A 73 -7.90 10.42 15.27
N VAL A 74 -6.67 10.94 15.39
CA VAL A 74 -6.29 12.05 16.27
C VAL A 74 -6.90 13.39 15.82
N ILE A 75 -7.16 13.60 14.52
CA ILE A 75 -7.47 14.92 13.96
C ILE A 75 -8.75 15.52 14.57
N LYS A 76 -9.86 14.78 14.54
CA LYS A 76 -11.16 15.28 15.04
C LYS A 76 -11.15 15.51 16.56
N PRO A 77 -10.69 14.55 17.39
CA PRO A 77 -10.66 14.78 18.83
C PRO A 77 -9.68 15.90 19.21
N PHE A 78 -8.52 16.01 18.56
CA PHE A 78 -7.57 17.09 18.84
C PHE A 78 -8.19 18.46 18.57
N TYR A 79 -8.83 18.66 17.41
CA TYR A 79 -9.53 19.92 17.11
C TYR A 79 -10.58 20.25 18.17
N ASN A 80 -11.46 19.29 18.50
CA ASN A 80 -12.53 19.49 19.48
C ASN A 80 -11.97 19.84 20.87
N MET A 81 -10.94 19.13 21.32
CA MET A 81 -10.36 19.34 22.65
C MET A 81 -9.58 20.66 22.73
N LEU A 82 -8.89 21.05 21.66
CA LEU A 82 -8.20 22.33 21.57
C LEU A 82 -9.18 23.50 21.63
N LYS A 83 -10.32 23.41 20.92
CA LYS A 83 -11.38 24.44 20.93
C LYS A 83 -12.14 24.51 22.24
N ASN A 84 -12.31 23.38 22.93
CA ASN A 84 -12.91 23.33 24.26
C ASN A 84 -12.00 23.92 25.35
N ASP A 85 -10.68 23.85 25.15
CA ASP A 85 -9.72 24.51 26.04
C ASP A 85 -9.76 26.04 25.86
N ASN A 86 -9.65 26.50 24.61
CA ASN A 86 -9.87 27.90 24.24
C ASN A 86 -10.30 28.01 22.76
N SER A 87 -11.43 28.64 22.49
CA SER A 87 -11.95 28.83 21.12
C SER A 87 -11.01 29.61 20.21
N ASP A 88 -10.17 30.47 20.78
CA ASP A 88 -9.24 31.33 20.07
C ASP A 88 -7.96 30.61 19.63
N HIS A 89 -7.69 29.40 20.16
CA HIS A 89 -6.57 28.59 19.70
C HIS A 89 -6.73 28.24 18.23
N LYS A 90 -5.78 28.67 17.40
CA LYS A 90 -5.78 28.40 15.95
C LYS A 90 -5.13 27.06 15.63
N MET A 91 -5.85 26.21 14.91
CA MET A 91 -5.35 24.97 14.36
C MET A 91 -5.26 25.05 12.83
N ILE A 92 -4.10 24.69 12.30
CA ILE A 92 -3.87 24.48 10.87
C ILE A 92 -3.83 22.97 10.62
N LEU A 93 -4.51 22.52 9.56
CA LEU A 93 -4.37 21.16 9.04
C LEU A 93 -3.52 21.20 7.76
N ALA A 94 -2.25 20.80 7.87
CA ALA A 94 -1.35 20.65 6.74
C ALA A 94 -1.45 19.24 6.15
N THR A 95 -2.11 19.17 5.00
CA THR A 95 -2.36 17.95 4.23
C THR A 95 -1.30 17.82 3.14
N ILE A 96 -0.44 16.82 3.26
CA ILE A 96 0.70 16.64 2.36
C ILE A 96 0.33 15.64 1.26
N TYR A 97 -0.05 16.16 0.10
CA TYR A 97 -0.46 15.35 -1.04
C TYR A 97 -0.28 16.13 -2.34
N GLU A 98 0.24 15.48 -3.38
CA GLU A 98 0.63 16.13 -4.63
C GLU A 98 -0.56 16.66 -5.47
N ASP A 99 -1.74 16.05 -5.32
CA ASP A 99 -2.97 16.47 -6.00
C ASP A 99 -3.91 17.20 -5.02
N GLN A 100 -3.95 18.53 -5.11
CA GLN A 100 -4.74 19.37 -4.20
C GLN A 100 -6.24 19.04 -4.24
N LYS A 101 -6.81 18.77 -5.41
CA LYS A 101 -8.25 18.46 -5.56
C LYS A 101 -8.62 17.19 -4.80
N SER A 102 -7.81 16.14 -4.92
CA SER A 102 -8.02 14.87 -4.20
C SER A 102 -7.82 15.05 -2.69
N ALA A 103 -6.83 15.83 -2.28
CA ALA A 103 -6.58 16.14 -0.87
C ALA A 103 -7.75 16.90 -0.23
N GLN A 104 -8.30 17.90 -0.93
CA GLN A 104 -9.49 18.65 -0.51
C GLN A 104 -10.70 17.73 -0.37
N SER A 105 -10.98 16.93 -1.41
CA SER A 105 -12.09 15.96 -1.39
C SER A 105 -11.96 14.96 -0.24
N TYR A 106 -10.75 14.51 0.07
CA TYR A 106 -10.47 13.63 1.21
C TYR A 106 -10.78 14.30 2.55
N VAL A 107 -10.26 15.51 2.78
CA VAL A 107 -10.49 16.29 4.01
C VAL A 107 -12.00 16.52 4.24
N GLU A 108 -12.73 16.86 3.18
CA GLU A 108 -14.19 17.03 3.20
C GLU A 108 -14.92 15.71 3.52
N GLN A 109 -14.55 14.61 2.86
CA GLN A 109 -15.12 13.29 3.09
C GLN A 109 -14.92 12.83 4.53
N GLN A 110 -13.71 13.02 5.07
CA GLN A 110 -13.39 12.66 6.45
C GLN A 110 -14.03 13.61 7.46
N LYS A 111 -14.55 14.77 7.01
CA LYS A 111 -15.10 15.84 7.86
C LYS A 111 -14.06 16.35 8.86
N TYR A 112 -12.82 16.51 8.42
CA TYR A 112 -11.78 17.10 9.26
C TYR A 112 -11.99 18.61 9.40
N GLN A 113 -11.86 19.09 10.64
CA GLN A 113 -12.05 20.50 10.99
C GLN A 113 -10.71 21.16 11.29
N ALA A 114 -10.54 22.39 10.82
CA ALA A 114 -9.41 23.25 11.11
C ALA A 114 -9.81 24.72 10.91
N ASP A 115 -9.07 25.65 11.51
CA ASP A 115 -9.25 27.09 11.24
C ASP A 115 -8.65 27.47 9.89
N VAL A 116 -7.57 26.78 9.49
CA VAL A 116 -6.88 26.97 8.22
C VAL A 116 -6.52 25.61 7.63
N TYR A 117 -6.80 25.43 6.34
CA TYR A 117 -6.41 24.25 5.58
C TYR A 117 -5.21 24.60 4.70
N LEU A 118 -4.11 23.86 4.86
CA LEU A 118 -2.89 24.00 4.07
C LEU A 118 -2.70 22.73 3.24
N TYR A 119 -2.61 22.88 1.92
CA TYR A 119 -2.35 21.76 1.01
C TYR A 119 -0.94 21.88 0.43
N ASP A 120 -0.03 21.02 0.87
CA ASP A 120 1.38 21.03 0.41
C ASP A 120 1.57 20.03 -0.74
N THR A 121 1.47 20.52 -1.96
CA THR A 121 1.56 19.71 -3.18
C THR A 121 2.98 19.45 -3.67
N ILE A 122 3.97 20.16 -3.12
CA ILE A 122 5.37 20.08 -3.57
C ILE A 122 6.34 19.69 -2.45
N ASN A 123 5.82 19.27 -1.30
CA ASN A 123 6.58 18.85 -0.12
C ASN A 123 7.48 19.95 0.47
N LYS A 124 7.02 21.22 0.51
CA LYS A 124 7.76 22.34 1.12
C LYS A 124 8.13 22.08 2.58
N TYR A 125 7.35 21.28 3.30
CA TYR A 125 7.66 20.89 4.68
C TYR A 125 9.06 20.28 4.84
N LYS A 126 9.61 19.62 3.80
CA LYS A 126 10.94 19.00 3.82
C LYS A 126 12.08 20.01 3.90
N ASP A 127 11.82 21.26 3.52
CA ASP A 127 12.79 22.35 3.61
C ASP A 127 12.79 23.01 5.00
N ILE A 128 11.91 22.57 5.90
CA ILE A 128 11.67 23.19 7.22
C ILE A 128 11.96 22.20 8.34
N PHE A 129 11.47 20.96 8.20
CA PHE A 129 11.44 19.99 9.29
C PHE A 129 12.37 18.80 9.05
N ASP A 130 13.05 18.39 10.12
CA ASP A 130 13.87 17.21 10.22
C ASP A 130 13.14 16.13 11.02
N PHE A 131 13.05 14.93 10.47
CA PHE A 131 12.38 13.79 11.10
C PHE A 131 13.43 12.78 11.55
N ASN A 132 13.35 12.28 12.78
CA ASN A 132 14.30 11.28 13.28
C ASN A 132 14.25 9.96 12.48
N SER A 133 13.11 9.70 11.84
CA SER A 133 12.86 8.59 10.91
C SER A 133 13.35 8.87 9.48
N GLY A 134 13.91 10.04 9.19
CA GLY A 134 14.39 10.45 7.86
C GLY A 134 13.30 10.97 6.91
N GLU A 135 12.05 10.61 7.13
CA GLU A 135 10.87 11.18 6.48
C GLU A 135 9.66 11.19 7.42
N MET A 136 8.53 11.74 6.96
CA MET A 136 7.30 11.80 7.75
C MET A 136 6.60 10.45 7.75
N TYR A 137 6.46 9.87 8.94
CA TYR A 137 5.65 8.69 9.20
C TYR A 137 4.47 9.07 10.08
N GLY A 138 3.27 8.56 9.77
CA GLY A 138 2.09 8.85 10.58
C GLY A 138 1.67 10.33 10.55
N LEU A 139 1.33 10.86 11.73
CA LEU A 139 0.79 12.20 11.95
C LEU A 139 1.57 12.89 13.08
N TYR A 140 1.88 14.16 12.89
CA TYR A 140 2.57 14.98 13.88
C TYR A 140 1.68 16.13 14.36
N VAL A 141 1.67 16.36 15.67
CA VAL A 141 1.05 17.53 16.30
C VAL A 141 2.17 18.49 16.71
N LEU A 142 2.12 19.72 16.21
CA LEU A 142 3.12 20.76 16.48
C LEU A 142 2.49 21.96 17.17
N LYS A 143 3.27 22.61 18.04
CA LYS A 143 3.03 23.96 18.53
C LYS A 143 4.11 24.88 17.99
N ILE A 144 3.71 25.97 17.36
CA ILE A 144 4.61 26.88 16.64
C ILE A 144 4.37 28.31 17.12
N ASN A 145 5.46 29.08 17.24
CA ASN A 145 5.41 30.54 17.33
C ASN A 145 5.46 31.11 15.90
N PRO A 146 4.33 31.62 15.35
CA PRO A 146 4.28 32.05 13.96
C PRO A 146 5.06 33.36 13.74
N ILE A 147 5.10 34.27 14.72
CA ILE A 147 5.82 35.55 14.64
C ILE A 147 7.33 35.31 14.58
N LYS A 148 7.83 34.43 15.44
CA LYS A 148 9.25 34.07 15.44
C LYS A 148 9.59 33.11 14.31
N GLY A 149 8.65 32.36 13.74
CA GLY A 149 8.94 31.29 12.78
C GLY A 149 9.62 30.09 13.44
N ARG A 150 9.22 29.76 14.67
CA ARG A 150 9.90 28.77 15.51
C ARG A 150 8.98 27.64 15.92
N LEU A 151 9.40 26.40 15.65
CA LEU A 151 8.81 25.23 16.28
C LEU A 151 9.09 25.27 17.79
N ILE A 152 8.04 25.35 18.61
CA ILE A 152 8.17 25.26 20.06
C ILE A 152 8.36 23.79 20.43
N ILE A 153 7.46 22.93 19.95
CA ILE A 153 7.49 21.49 20.21
C ILE A 153 6.68 20.73 19.15
N GLY A 154 7.00 19.46 18.91
CA GLY A 154 6.14 18.57 18.12
C GLY A 154 6.59 17.11 18.10
N GLY A 155 5.69 16.24 17.71
CA GLY A 155 5.89 14.79 17.65
C GLY A 155 4.57 14.05 17.36
N GLU A 156 4.62 12.73 17.34
CA GLU A 156 3.41 11.91 17.34
C GLU A 156 2.86 11.79 18.79
N PRO A 157 1.59 12.15 19.05
CA PRO A 157 1.03 12.05 20.39
C PRO A 157 0.89 10.58 20.82
N THR A 158 1.47 10.23 21.98
CA THR A 158 1.32 8.89 22.60
C THR A 158 -0.08 8.68 23.16
N THR A 159 -0.65 9.73 23.73
CA THR A 159 -2.02 9.75 24.26
C THR A 159 -2.70 11.08 23.95
N LEU A 160 -4.00 11.03 23.65
CA LEU A 160 -4.80 12.22 23.39
C LEU A 160 -5.87 12.38 24.48
N ASN A 161 -5.58 13.19 25.48
CA ASN A 161 -6.47 13.48 26.60
C ASN A 161 -6.39 14.96 27.02
N LYS A 162 -7.27 15.40 27.94
CA LYS A 162 -7.32 16.81 28.37
C LYS A 162 -5.98 17.29 28.94
N LYS A 163 -5.25 16.40 29.62
CA LYS A 163 -3.93 16.71 30.17
C LYS A 163 -2.91 16.98 29.08
N PHE A 164 -2.88 16.18 28.00
CA PHE A 164 -2.03 16.44 26.84
C PHE A 164 -2.25 17.84 26.26
N ILE A 165 -3.52 18.25 26.05
CA ILE A 165 -3.84 19.58 25.54
C ILE A 165 -3.36 20.67 26.50
N THR A 166 -3.65 20.53 27.79
CA THR A 166 -3.24 21.49 28.83
C THR A 166 -1.72 21.65 28.84
N ASP A 167 -0.99 20.53 28.85
CA ASP A 167 0.46 20.52 28.88
C ASP A 167 1.04 21.13 27.59
N LEU A 168 0.48 20.82 26.41
CA LEU A 168 0.91 21.36 25.12
C LEU A 168 0.71 22.88 25.06
N VAL A 169 -0.46 23.37 25.49
CA VAL A 169 -0.80 24.80 25.53
C VAL A 169 0.15 25.55 26.47
N GLN A 170 0.51 24.97 27.62
CA GLN A 170 1.40 25.59 28.60
C GLN A 170 2.88 25.47 28.26
N TYR A 171 3.27 24.55 27.39
CA TYR A 171 4.66 24.30 27.02
C TYR A 171 5.26 25.45 26.20
N ASN A 172 6.29 26.14 26.71
CA ASN A 172 6.90 27.29 26.04
C ASN A 172 8.39 27.15 25.76
N ASP A 173 9.00 26.03 26.15
CA ASP A 173 10.42 25.80 25.91
C ASP A 173 10.65 25.55 24.43
N GLU A 174 11.45 26.40 23.78
CA GLU A 174 11.73 26.24 22.35
C GLU A 174 12.64 25.05 22.09
N PHE A 175 12.19 24.13 21.24
CA PHE A 175 13.01 23.01 20.80
C PHE A 175 14.27 23.48 20.07
N SER A 176 15.39 22.82 20.41
CA SER A 176 16.66 23.03 19.70
C SER A 176 16.48 22.68 18.22
N PHE A 177 17.12 23.47 17.36
CA PHE A 177 17.22 23.13 15.95
C PHE A 177 17.85 21.74 15.77
N SER A 178 17.55 21.10 14.64
CA SER A 178 18.29 19.91 14.25
C SER A 178 19.76 20.25 14.02
N ALA A 179 20.65 19.32 14.42
CA ALA A 179 22.06 19.37 14.09
C ALA A 179 22.33 18.99 12.62
N ASN A 180 21.33 18.42 11.94
CA ASN A 180 21.40 18.11 10.51
C ASN A 180 21.19 19.39 9.70
N THR A 181 21.85 19.49 8.55
CA THR A 181 21.55 20.51 7.54
C THR A 181 20.51 19.97 6.57
N VAL A 182 19.76 20.86 5.91
CA VAL A 182 18.82 20.47 4.86
C VAL A 182 19.58 19.63 3.83
N LEU A 183 19.28 18.33 3.77
CA LEU A 183 19.89 17.44 2.80
C LEU A 183 19.43 17.90 1.42
N GLN A 184 20.32 18.54 0.67
CA GLN A 184 20.08 18.80 -0.75
C GLN A 184 19.83 17.46 -1.44
N LYS A 185 18.61 17.25 -1.93
CA LYS A 185 18.30 16.12 -2.80
C LYS A 185 19.23 16.22 -4.00
N LYS A 186 20.12 15.25 -4.15
CA LYS A 186 20.74 14.97 -5.45
C LYS A 186 19.64 14.46 -6.37
N ASP A 187 19.23 15.29 -7.31
CA ASP A 187 18.48 14.85 -8.48
C ASP A 187 19.32 13.79 -9.20
N PHE A 188 18.77 12.58 -9.28
CA PHE A 188 19.37 11.54 -10.09
C PHE A 188 18.95 11.80 -11.53
N ALA A 189 19.92 12.19 -12.35
CA ALA A 189 19.76 12.20 -13.79
C ALA A 189 19.35 10.78 -14.23
N VAL A 190 18.14 10.66 -14.76
CA VAL A 190 17.67 9.44 -15.41
C VAL A 190 18.39 9.37 -16.75
N ASP A 191 19.18 8.31 -16.94
CA ASP A 191 19.79 8.00 -18.23
C ASP A 191 18.66 7.70 -19.24
N THR A 192 18.38 8.66 -20.11
CA THR A 192 17.22 8.69 -21.02
C THR A 192 17.53 8.11 -22.40
N THR A 193 18.64 7.40 -22.55
CA THR A 193 19.02 6.75 -23.81
C THR A 193 18.28 5.42 -24.01
N VAL A 194 16.95 5.45 -24.09
CA VAL A 194 16.16 4.29 -24.53
C VAL A 194 15.36 4.66 -25.77
N ASP A 195 15.46 3.82 -26.79
CA ASP A 195 14.84 4.04 -28.09
C ASP A 195 13.30 3.96 -28.00
N LYS A 196 12.64 5.12 -28.00
CA LYS A 196 11.18 5.26 -28.04
C LYS A 196 10.54 4.56 -29.25
N GLN A 197 11.32 4.20 -30.26
CA GLN A 197 10.80 3.62 -31.50
C GLN A 197 10.23 2.20 -31.34
N GLN A 198 10.33 1.53 -30.18
CA GLN A 198 9.89 0.13 -30.05
C GLN A 198 8.40 -0.08 -29.71
N PHE A 199 7.70 0.96 -29.25
CA PHE A 199 6.31 0.85 -28.80
C PHE A 199 5.37 1.78 -29.56
N ILE A 200 4.08 1.44 -29.55
CA ILE A 200 2.95 2.25 -30.02
C ILE A 200 2.07 2.52 -28.80
N TYR A 201 1.69 3.79 -28.62
CA TYR A 201 0.86 4.22 -27.50
C TYR A 201 -0.53 4.61 -27.98
N ASP A 202 -1.54 3.95 -27.43
CA ASP A 202 -2.94 4.32 -27.63
C ASP A 202 -3.46 5.02 -26.37
N LYS A 203 -3.82 6.29 -26.52
CA LYS A 203 -4.39 7.13 -25.47
C LYS A 203 -5.89 6.90 -25.37
N ILE A 204 -6.38 6.63 -24.16
CA ILE A 204 -7.80 6.55 -23.80
C ILE A 204 -8.02 7.54 -22.65
N VAL A 205 -8.93 8.49 -22.82
CA VAL A 205 -9.27 9.45 -21.75
C VAL A 205 -10.22 8.76 -20.76
N LEU A 206 -9.97 8.88 -19.47
CA LEU A 206 -10.89 8.42 -18.44
C LEU A 206 -11.72 9.61 -17.95
N GLU A 207 -13.04 9.56 -18.13
CA GLU A 207 -13.97 10.55 -17.61
C GLU A 207 -14.06 10.43 -16.08
N GLU A 208 -13.27 11.25 -15.39
CA GLU A 208 -13.33 11.38 -13.94
C GLU A 208 -14.68 11.96 -13.52
N HIS A 209 -15.29 11.37 -12.49
CA HIS A 209 -16.52 11.90 -11.90
C HIS A 209 -16.20 13.14 -11.03
N GLU A 210 -16.98 14.21 -11.15
CA GLU A 210 -16.69 15.51 -10.49
C GLU A 210 -16.45 15.38 -8.98
N ASN A 211 -17.31 14.60 -8.30
CA ASN A 211 -17.25 14.40 -6.84
C ASN A 211 -16.24 13.33 -6.39
N TYR A 212 -15.65 12.59 -7.32
CA TYR A 212 -14.80 11.43 -7.02
C TYR A 212 -13.49 11.54 -7.81
N PRO A 213 -12.62 12.50 -7.43
CA PRO A 213 -11.34 12.62 -8.09
C PRO A 213 -10.48 11.38 -7.85
N ILE A 214 -9.78 10.94 -8.89
CA ILE A 214 -8.81 9.86 -8.80
C ILE A 214 -7.54 10.44 -8.17
N SER A 215 -7.17 9.86 -7.03
CA SER A 215 -6.01 10.21 -6.22
C SER A 215 -4.82 9.33 -6.63
N GLY A 216 -4.44 8.35 -5.84
CA GLY A 216 -3.46 7.31 -6.16
C GLY A 216 -4.16 5.97 -6.40
N ILE A 217 -3.52 5.08 -7.15
CA ILE A 217 -4.00 3.70 -7.30
C ILE A 217 -3.05 2.80 -6.51
N TYR A 218 -3.58 2.08 -5.53
CA TYR A 218 -2.84 1.06 -4.80
C TYR A 218 -3.31 -0.33 -5.21
N GLU A 219 -2.46 -1.32 -4.96
CA GLU A 219 -2.56 -2.67 -5.53
C GLU A 219 -2.64 -2.68 -7.08
N LYS A 220 -3.05 -3.83 -7.63
CA LYS A 220 -3.14 -4.04 -9.06
C LYS A 220 -4.49 -3.53 -9.60
N ALA A 221 -4.43 -2.59 -10.54
CA ALA A 221 -5.55 -2.27 -11.41
C ALA A 221 -5.76 -3.41 -12.43
N VAL A 222 -7.02 -3.78 -12.66
CA VAL A 222 -7.41 -4.88 -13.54
C VAL A 222 -8.13 -4.31 -14.75
N PHE A 223 -7.56 -4.51 -15.94
CA PHE A 223 -8.23 -4.18 -17.20
C PHE A 223 -8.52 -5.45 -17.99
N LYS A 224 -9.80 -5.82 -18.04
CA LYS A 224 -10.28 -7.06 -18.70
C LYS A 224 -11.73 -6.89 -19.14
N ASN A 225 -12.10 -7.50 -20.27
CA ASN A 225 -13.47 -7.47 -20.80
C ASN A 225 -14.04 -6.05 -20.94
N ASN A 226 -13.26 -5.11 -21.46
CA ASN A 226 -13.59 -3.68 -21.56
C ASN A 226 -13.89 -2.99 -20.21
N HIS A 227 -13.62 -3.64 -19.09
CA HIS A 227 -13.79 -3.06 -17.76
C HIS A 227 -12.43 -2.80 -17.13
N LEU A 228 -12.22 -1.55 -16.71
CA LEU A 228 -11.09 -1.17 -15.88
C LEU A 228 -11.59 -0.99 -14.45
N ILE A 229 -11.03 -1.77 -13.52
CA ILE A 229 -11.35 -1.71 -12.10
C ILE A 229 -10.07 -1.55 -11.28
N PHE A 230 -10.10 -0.65 -10.31
CA PHE A 230 -8.96 -0.39 -9.42
C PHE A 230 -9.42 0.20 -8.10
N THR A 231 -8.57 0.16 -7.08
CA THR A 231 -8.87 0.77 -5.78
C THR A 231 -8.08 2.07 -5.63
N ASP A 232 -8.79 3.13 -5.23
CA ASP A 232 -8.24 4.47 -5.08
C ASP A 232 -7.82 4.77 -3.64
N GLU A 233 -6.60 5.30 -3.47
CA GLU A 233 -5.91 5.50 -2.20
C GLU A 233 -6.71 6.34 -1.22
N LEU A 234 -7.08 7.57 -1.60
CA LEU A 234 -7.78 8.49 -0.71
C LEU A 234 -9.28 8.19 -0.63
N LYS A 235 -9.90 7.78 -1.73
CA LYS A 235 -11.33 7.43 -1.71
C LYS A 235 -11.61 6.17 -0.91
N ASN A 236 -10.61 5.27 -0.84
CA ASN A 236 -10.68 3.99 -0.16
C ASN A 236 -11.90 3.19 -0.67
N ALA A 237 -11.99 3.07 -1.99
CA ALA A 237 -13.10 2.48 -2.72
C ALA A 237 -12.63 1.93 -4.09
N GLY A 238 -13.37 0.94 -4.62
CA GLY A 238 -13.14 0.47 -5.99
C GLY A 238 -13.78 1.41 -7.01
N TYR A 239 -13.04 1.84 -8.03
CA TYR A 239 -13.57 2.54 -9.19
C TYR A 239 -13.82 1.53 -10.32
N LEU A 240 -14.99 1.62 -10.94
CA LEU A 240 -15.34 0.86 -12.13
C LEU A 240 -15.51 1.78 -13.33
N PHE A 241 -14.78 1.48 -14.40
CA PHE A 241 -14.87 2.13 -15.70
C PHE A 241 -15.24 1.11 -16.78
N GLU A 242 -16.11 1.52 -17.70
CA GLU A 242 -16.29 0.83 -18.98
C GLU A 242 -15.44 1.55 -20.04
N ILE A 243 -14.66 0.79 -20.81
CA ILE A 243 -13.70 1.29 -21.78
C ILE A 243 -14.21 1.00 -23.20
N ASP A 244 -14.48 2.07 -23.95
CA ASP A 244 -14.70 2.02 -25.38
C ASP A 244 -13.37 2.26 -26.11
N LEU A 245 -12.77 1.18 -26.60
CA LEU A 245 -11.52 1.21 -27.36
C LEU A 245 -11.65 1.92 -28.72
N HIS A 246 -12.84 1.95 -29.32
CA HIS A 246 -13.10 2.61 -30.60
C HIS A 246 -13.23 4.12 -30.41
N ALA A 247 -14.02 4.54 -29.41
CA ALA A 247 -14.17 5.95 -29.06
C ALA A 247 -12.94 6.52 -28.33
N LYS A 248 -12.03 5.65 -27.87
CA LYS A 248 -10.86 6.00 -27.03
C LYS A 248 -11.27 6.72 -25.75
N GLN A 249 -12.37 6.26 -25.15
CA GLN A 249 -13.01 6.87 -24.00
C GLN A 249 -13.28 5.80 -22.92
N GLY A 250 -13.03 6.15 -21.67
CA GLY A 250 -13.42 5.37 -20.50
C GLY A 250 -14.47 6.12 -19.70
N TYR A 251 -15.62 5.49 -19.48
CA TYR A 251 -16.76 6.07 -18.78
C TYR A 251 -16.80 5.57 -17.35
N PHE A 252 -16.78 6.49 -16.39
CA PHE A 252 -16.99 6.14 -14.99
C PHE A 252 -18.39 5.55 -14.81
N LYS A 253 -18.47 4.35 -14.24
CA LYS A 253 -19.74 3.66 -13.99
C LYS A 253 -20.18 3.82 -12.55
N ASN A 254 -19.33 3.45 -11.61
CA ASN A 254 -19.67 3.53 -10.20
C ASN A 254 -18.45 3.43 -9.27
N LEU A 255 -18.69 3.79 -8.01
CA LEU A 255 -17.84 3.45 -6.88
C LEU A 255 -18.36 2.18 -6.20
N ILE A 256 -17.43 1.31 -5.83
CA ILE A 256 -17.67 0.07 -5.12
C ILE A 256 -17.21 0.28 -3.68
N VAL A 257 -18.19 0.58 -2.82
CA VAL A 257 -18.00 0.76 -1.38
C VAL A 257 -18.75 -0.33 -0.61
N ALA A 258 -18.27 -0.66 0.60
CA ALA A 258 -19.08 -1.42 1.54
C ALA A 258 -20.28 -0.58 2.00
N ASP A 259 -21.49 -1.14 1.96
CA ASP A 259 -22.72 -0.48 2.40
C ASP A 259 -22.85 -0.46 3.93
N SER A 260 -23.90 0.18 4.45
CA SER A 260 -24.11 0.32 5.90
C SER A 260 -24.37 -1.00 6.64
N ILE A 261 -24.92 -2.01 5.96
CA ILE A 261 -25.19 -3.33 6.52
C ILE A 261 -23.88 -4.11 6.56
N GLU A 262 -23.17 -4.17 5.43
CA GLU A 262 -21.86 -4.80 5.28
C GLU A 262 -20.86 -4.26 6.31
N LYS A 263 -20.79 -2.92 6.48
CA LYS A 263 -19.89 -2.25 7.44
C LYS A 263 -20.12 -2.65 8.90
N LYS A 264 -21.32 -3.07 9.27
CA LYS A 264 -21.69 -3.43 10.65
C LYS A 264 -21.73 -4.93 10.89
N GLN A 265 -21.43 -5.75 9.88
CA GLN A 265 -21.60 -7.21 9.93
C GLN A 265 -20.89 -7.89 11.10
N PHE A 266 -19.73 -7.37 11.54
CA PHE A 266 -18.91 -7.95 12.62
C PHE A 266 -18.80 -7.03 13.83
N VAL A 267 -19.77 -6.13 14.00
CA VAL A 267 -19.81 -5.18 15.12
C VAL A 267 -20.73 -5.73 16.21
N ASP A 268 -20.15 -6.11 17.34
CA ASP A 268 -20.83 -6.63 18.53
C ASP A 268 -20.49 -5.79 19.77
N ILE A 269 -20.80 -4.49 19.68
CA ILE A 269 -20.64 -3.52 20.78
C ILE A 269 -21.91 -2.65 20.89
N PRO A 270 -22.13 -1.96 22.03
CA PRO A 270 -23.27 -1.06 22.17
C PRO A 270 -23.31 0.03 21.09
N GLN A 271 -24.50 0.27 20.51
CA GLN A 271 -24.69 1.18 19.37
C GLN A 271 -24.20 2.60 19.65
N ASN A 272 -24.37 3.11 20.88
CA ASN A 272 -23.89 4.42 21.29
C ASN A 272 -22.35 4.51 21.27
N VAL A 273 -21.66 3.45 21.68
CA VAL A 273 -20.19 3.37 21.65
C VAL A 273 -19.71 3.34 20.20
N PHE A 274 -20.35 2.52 19.35
CA PHE A 274 -20.03 2.47 17.92
C PHE A 274 -20.19 3.84 17.26
N GLU A 275 -21.33 4.51 17.45
CA GLU A 275 -21.62 5.82 16.85
C GLU A 275 -20.64 6.90 17.31
N GLU A 276 -20.23 6.89 18.58
CA GLU A 276 -19.23 7.80 19.11
C GLU A 276 -17.87 7.58 18.42
N LYS A 277 -17.40 6.33 18.34
CA LYS A 277 -16.12 5.98 17.71
C LYS A 277 -16.12 6.28 16.21
N ASP A 278 -17.19 5.92 15.50
CA ASP A 278 -17.33 6.16 14.06
C ASP A 278 -17.37 7.66 13.76
N LYS A 279 -18.12 8.45 14.55
CA LYS A 279 -18.13 9.91 14.44
C LYS A 279 -16.74 10.52 14.62
N MET A 280 -15.94 9.99 15.55
CA MET A 280 -14.57 10.41 15.79
C MET A 280 -13.56 9.88 14.77
N GLY A 281 -13.99 9.08 13.77
CA GLY A 281 -13.09 8.49 12.77
C GLY A 281 -12.23 7.34 13.32
N GLY A 282 -12.65 6.72 14.43
CA GLY A 282 -11.95 5.61 15.06
C GLY A 282 -12.33 4.23 14.52
N ILE A 283 -13.25 4.16 13.55
CA ILE A 283 -13.66 2.91 12.88
C ILE A 283 -13.18 2.95 11.42
N PHE A 284 -12.46 1.92 11.01
CA PHE A 284 -11.80 1.82 9.71
C PHE A 284 -12.45 0.72 8.86
N TYR A 285 -12.80 1.07 7.63
CA TYR A 285 -13.32 0.14 6.63
C TYR A 285 -12.35 0.19 5.44
N ILE A 286 -11.45 -0.78 5.31
CA ILE A 286 -10.32 -0.66 4.38
C ILE A 286 -10.66 -1.42 3.10
N ALA A 287 -10.90 -0.69 2.00
CA ALA A 287 -10.93 -1.29 0.68
C ALA A 287 -9.54 -1.85 0.38
N CYS A 288 -9.47 -3.06 -0.14
CA CYS A 288 -8.23 -3.69 -0.56
C CYS A 288 -8.23 -3.73 -2.08
N GLN A 289 -7.94 -4.86 -2.71
CA GLN A 289 -8.01 -4.96 -4.16
C GLN A 289 -9.44 -5.21 -4.68
N ALA A 290 -9.78 -4.60 -5.82
CA ALA A 290 -10.95 -4.92 -6.62
C ALA A 290 -10.56 -5.76 -7.87
N ASN A 291 -11.42 -6.67 -8.31
CA ASN A 291 -11.14 -7.60 -9.39
C ASN A 291 -12.41 -8.01 -10.14
N LEU A 292 -12.25 -8.55 -11.36
CA LEU A 292 -13.32 -9.17 -12.14
C LEU A 292 -13.22 -10.69 -12.01
N ILE A 293 -14.22 -11.32 -11.38
CA ILE A 293 -14.28 -12.78 -11.28
C ILE A 293 -14.51 -13.38 -12.66
N ASN A 294 -15.47 -12.83 -13.39
CA ASN A 294 -15.73 -13.13 -14.79
C ASN A 294 -16.37 -11.91 -15.47
N LYS A 295 -16.99 -12.10 -16.64
CA LYS A 295 -17.63 -11.00 -17.37
C LYS A 295 -18.87 -10.43 -16.65
N ASP A 296 -19.58 -11.25 -15.87
CA ASP A 296 -20.86 -10.89 -15.27
C ASP A 296 -20.73 -10.61 -13.76
N LYS A 297 -19.59 -10.96 -13.15
CA LYS A 297 -19.36 -10.82 -11.70
C LYS A 297 -18.04 -10.12 -11.40
N LEU A 298 -18.12 -9.09 -10.55
CA LEU A 298 -16.96 -8.43 -9.96
C LEU A 298 -16.90 -8.67 -8.44
N SER A 299 -15.74 -8.43 -7.86
CA SER A 299 -15.57 -8.48 -6.41
C SER A 299 -14.52 -7.52 -5.89
N ILE A 300 -14.64 -7.18 -4.62
CA ILE A 300 -13.69 -6.34 -3.90
C ILE A 300 -13.38 -6.97 -2.54
N SER A 301 -12.09 -7.04 -2.23
CA SER A 301 -11.61 -7.44 -0.91
C SER A 301 -11.74 -6.25 0.04
N TYR A 302 -12.21 -6.49 1.26
CA TYR A 302 -12.31 -5.49 2.32
C TYR A 302 -11.73 -6.03 3.62
N SER A 303 -11.12 -5.14 4.39
CA SER A 303 -10.81 -5.34 5.81
C SER A 303 -11.87 -4.58 6.60
N LEU A 304 -12.87 -5.30 7.13
CA LEU A 304 -13.98 -4.71 7.89
C LEU A 304 -13.72 -4.77 9.39
N PRO A 305 -14.25 -3.82 10.19
CA PRO A 305 -14.03 -3.83 11.63
C PRO A 305 -14.77 -4.99 12.29
N LYS A 306 -14.04 -5.76 13.09
CA LYS A 306 -14.58 -6.76 14.02
C LYS A 306 -14.40 -6.27 15.44
N LEU A 307 -15.51 -5.89 16.05
CA LEU A 307 -15.54 -5.20 17.33
C LEU A 307 -16.34 -6.03 18.33
N PHE A 308 -15.80 -6.25 19.52
CA PHE A 308 -16.54 -6.85 20.62
C PHE A 308 -15.99 -6.35 21.96
N MET A 309 -16.80 -6.41 23.02
CA MET A 309 -16.37 -6.03 24.36
C MET A 309 -15.59 -7.18 25.00
N GLU A 310 -14.34 -6.94 25.38
CA GLU A 310 -13.56 -7.87 26.24
C GLU A 310 -13.92 -7.70 27.72
N SER A 311 -14.31 -6.49 28.10
CA SER A 311 -14.80 -6.12 29.43
C SER A 311 -15.77 -4.93 29.33
N GLU A 312 -16.28 -4.42 30.44
CA GLU A 312 -17.13 -3.21 30.45
C GLU A 312 -16.43 -1.98 29.82
N TYR A 313 -15.10 -1.90 29.91
CA TYR A 313 -14.32 -0.74 29.49
C TYR A 313 -13.36 -1.01 28.32
N ASN A 314 -13.11 -2.29 27.99
CA ASN A 314 -12.16 -2.68 26.95
C ASN A 314 -12.89 -3.27 25.75
N MET A 315 -12.64 -2.67 24.59
CA MET A 315 -13.14 -3.14 23.31
C MET A 315 -11.99 -3.77 22.53
N ALA A 316 -12.18 -5.01 22.10
CA ALA A 316 -11.35 -5.63 21.09
C ALA A 316 -11.64 -5.02 19.72
N TYR A 317 -10.58 -4.74 18.97
CA TYR A 317 -10.66 -4.27 17.59
C TYR A 317 -9.77 -5.17 16.74
N TYR A 318 -10.39 -5.90 15.81
CA TYR A 318 -9.70 -6.67 14.78
C TYR A 318 -10.22 -6.26 13.40
N ASN A 319 -9.53 -6.71 12.36
CA ASN A 319 -10.06 -6.65 11.02
C ASN A 319 -10.49 -8.03 10.55
N GLU A 320 -11.73 -8.10 10.07
CA GLU A 320 -12.29 -9.29 9.42
C GLU A 320 -12.06 -9.18 7.91
N PRO A 321 -11.29 -10.11 7.31
CA PRO A 321 -11.07 -10.15 5.87
C PRO A 321 -12.30 -10.69 5.16
N VAL A 322 -12.85 -9.91 4.22
CA VAL A 322 -14.04 -10.30 3.46
C VAL A 322 -13.86 -10.08 1.96
N ILE A 323 -14.64 -10.82 1.18
CA ILE A 323 -14.84 -10.59 -0.25
C ILE A 323 -16.30 -10.21 -0.47
N ILE A 324 -16.53 -9.02 -1.02
CA ILE A 324 -17.85 -8.57 -1.43
C ILE A 324 -17.96 -8.77 -2.95
N SER A 325 -18.89 -9.62 -3.38
CA SER A 325 -19.16 -9.91 -4.79
C SER A 325 -20.48 -9.31 -5.24
N MET A 326 -20.56 -8.87 -6.50
CA MET A 326 -21.79 -8.31 -7.08
C MET A 326 -21.80 -8.49 -8.61
N ASP A 327 -22.96 -8.26 -9.22
CA ASP A 327 -23.11 -8.22 -10.67
C ASP A 327 -22.32 -7.03 -11.26
N THR A 328 -21.62 -7.24 -12.38
CA THR A 328 -20.73 -6.21 -12.95
C THR A 328 -21.49 -5.00 -13.50
N GLU A 329 -22.66 -5.22 -14.10
CA GLU A 329 -23.41 -4.19 -14.84
C GLU A 329 -24.40 -3.45 -13.92
N THR A 330 -25.18 -4.20 -13.16
CA THR A 330 -26.23 -3.68 -12.28
C THR A 330 -25.71 -3.31 -10.89
N LEU A 331 -24.60 -3.93 -10.46
CA LEU A 331 -24.03 -3.82 -9.10
C LEU A 331 -24.97 -4.33 -7.99
N GLU A 332 -26.04 -5.04 -8.40
CA GLU A 332 -26.99 -5.71 -7.51
C GLU A 332 -26.46 -7.09 -7.07
N ASN A 333 -27.29 -7.84 -6.33
CA ASN A 333 -26.99 -9.19 -5.83
C ASN A 333 -25.69 -9.26 -5.01
N ARG A 334 -25.48 -8.23 -4.19
CA ARG A 334 -24.31 -8.12 -3.32
C ARG A 334 -24.26 -9.29 -2.35
N LYS A 335 -23.10 -9.92 -2.24
CA LYS A 335 -22.83 -11.00 -1.30
C LYS A 335 -21.49 -10.74 -0.60
N LEU A 336 -21.54 -10.62 0.71
CA LEU A 336 -20.38 -10.57 1.59
C LEU A 336 -20.02 -12.00 2.03
N THR A 337 -18.77 -12.40 1.78
CA THR A 337 -18.20 -13.67 2.27
C THR A 337 -16.99 -13.34 3.16
N ALA A 338 -17.05 -13.66 4.45
CA ALA A 338 -15.88 -13.63 5.32
C ALA A 338 -14.95 -14.81 5.02
N LEU A 339 -13.63 -14.61 5.08
CA LEU A 339 -12.70 -15.73 5.02
C LEU A 339 -12.76 -16.49 6.34
N ASP A 340 -12.96 -17.80 6.27
CA ASP A 340 -13.07 -18.70 7.43
C ASP A 340 -11.67 -18.96 8.00
N LEU A 341 -11.19 -18.00 8.81
CA LEU A 341 -9.86 -17.96 9.39
C LEU A 341 -9.95 -17.92 10.92
N ASP A 342 -9.17 -18.77 11.59
CA ASP A 342 -8.93 -18.65 13.03
C ASP A 342 -7.68 -17.78 13.25
N ILE A 343 -7.90 -16.46 13.30
CA ILE A 343 -6.81 -15.46 13.45
C ILE A 343 -5.94 -15.67 14.70
N PHE A 344 -6.41 -16.45 15.68
CA PHE A 344 -5.67 -16.72 16.92
C PHE A 344 -4.86 -18.01 16.88
N LYS A 345 -5.16 -18.92 15.93
CA LYS A 345 -4.54 -20.25 15.88
C LYS A 345 -3.89 -20.59 14.55
N ASP A 346 -4.17 -19.84 13.48
CA ASP A 346 -3.57 -20.13 12.19
C ASP A 346 -2.06 -19.86 12.23
N GLU A 347 -1.29 -20.77 11.63
CA GLU A 347 0.16 -20.63 11.45
C GLU A 347 0.49 -19.63 10.35
N PHE A 348 -0.48 -19.19 9.56
CA PHE A 348 -0.31 -18.31 8.41
C PHE A 348 -1.13 -17.03 8.53
N MET A 349 -0.50 -15.92 8.15
CA MET A 349 -1.19 -14.68 7.81
C MET A 349 -1.54 -14.69 6.32
N TYR A 350 -2.81 -14.38 6.02
CA TYR A 350 -3.33 -14.27 4.66
C TYR A 350 -3.43 -12.81 4.25
N GLN A 351 -2.65 -12.42 3.24
CA GLN A 351 -2.52 -11.05 2.78
C GLN A 351 -3.67 -10.71 1.82
N HIS A 352 -4.91 -10.71 2.31
CA HIS A 352 -6.11 -10.46 1.51
C HIS A 352 -6.13 -9.07 0.83
N TYR A 353 -5.20 -8.19 1.20
CA TYR A 353 -4.95 -6.89 0.57
C TYR A 353 -4.86 -7.02 -0.96
N THR A 354 -4.27 -8.12 -1.44
CA THR A 354 -4.25 -8.51 -2.84
C THR A 354 -4.81 -9.92 -3.02
N TYR A 355 -5.48 -10.17 -4.14
CA TYR A 355 -5.90 -11.51 -4.52
C TYR A 355 -6.00 -11.68 -6.03
N PHE A 356 -5.96 -12.93 -6.46
CA PHE A 356 -6.09 -13.34 -7.85
C PHE A 356 -7.30 -14.23 -8.04
N VAL A 357 -7.88 -14.19 -9.24
CA VAL A 357 -9.01 -15.06 -9.60
C VAL A 357 -8.48 -16.36 -10.19
N LEU A 358 -8.82 -17.48 -9.57
CA LEU A 358 -8.52 -18.82 -10.10
C LEU A 358 -9.61 -19.27 -11.06
N ASP A 359 -10.86 -19.18 -10.62
CA ASP A 359 -12.07 -19.49 -11.38
C ASP A 359 -13.30 -18.76 -10.77
N ASP A 360 -14.51 -19.04 -11.27
CA ASP A 360 -15.76 -18.39 -10.83
C ASP A 360 -16.10 -18.60 -9.35
N THR A 361 -15.49 -19.60 -8.72
CA THR A 361 -15.75 -20.05 -7.34
C THR A 361 -14.54 -19.91 -6.42
N LYS A 362 -13.33 -19.71 -6.96
CA LYS A 362 -12.09 -19.73 -6.19
C LYS A 362 -11.22 -18.53 -6.45
N ILE A 363 -10.62 -18.03 -5.37
CA ILE A 363 -9.60 -16.98 -5.40
C ILE A 363 -8.29 -17.51 -4.82
N VAL A 364 -7.20 -16.86 -5.17
CA VAL A 364 -5.87 -17.10 -4.62
C VAL A 364 -5.41 -15.87 -3.85
N ILE A 365 -5.02 -16.06 -2.60
CA ILE A 365 -4.51 -15.02 -1.71
C ILE A 365 -3.06 -15.36 -1.33
N PRO A 366 -2.14 -14.39 -1.34
CA PRO A 366 -0.80 -14.63 -0.80
C PRO A 366 -0.84 -14.98 0.68
N CYS A 367 -0.03 -15.94 1.10
CA CYS A 367 0.08 -16.31 2.51
C CYS A 367 1.54 -16.31 2.95
N VAL A 368 1.76 -16.04 4.22
CA VAL A 368 3.08 -16.08 4.84
C VAL A 368 2.94 -16.73 6.21
N ARG A 369 3.92 -17.53 6.61
CA ARG A 369 3.90 -18.15 7.95
C ARG A 369 4.13 -17.06 9.01
N ASN A 370 3.49 -17.17 10.16
CA ASN A 370 3.64 -16.28 11.32
C ASN A 370 5.04 -16.41 11.94
N THR A 371 6.02 -15.80 11.28
CA THR A 371 7.45 -15.77 11.61
C THR A 371 8.10 -14.58 10.89
N TRP A 372 9.38 -14.32 11.15
CA TRP A 372 10.15 -13.28 10.47
C TRP A 372 9.99 -13.37 8.93
N PRO A 373 9.70 -12.24 8.25
CA PRO A 373 9.79 -10.86 8.71
C PRO A 373 8.48 -10.26 9.25
N ILE A 374 7.46 -11.07 9.53
CA ILE A 374 6.25 -10.60 10.21
C ILE A 374 6.64 -10.26 11.65
N GLU A 375 6.11 -9.15 12.16
CA GLU A 375 6.25 -8.76 13.56
C GLU A 375 5.45 -9.73 14.43
N VAL A 376 6.15 -10.76 14.91
CA VAL A 376 5.71 -11.69 15.94
C VAL A 376 6.80 -11.75 17.01
N GLU A 377 6.45 -12.07 18.25
CA GLU A 377 7.44 -12.12 19.33
C GLU A 377 8.54 -13.12 18.99
N LEU A 378 9.80 -12.75 19.27
CA LEU A 378 10.96 -13.54 18.85
C LEU A 378 10.91 -14.95 19.45
N GLU A 379 10.47 -15.05 20.70
CA GLU A 379 10.31 -16.28 21.47
C GLU A 379 9.28 -17.24 20.85
N ASP A 380 8.37 -16.73 20.01
CA ASP A 380 7.33 -17.52 19.37
C ASP A 380 7.86 -18.35 18.19
N TYR A 381 9.03 -18.02 17.62
CA TYR A 381 9.58 -18.77 16.50
C TYR A 381 11.06 -19.12 16.61
N GLN A 382 11.86 -18.40 17.40
CA GLN A 382 13.29 -18.62 17.50
C GLN A 382 13.63 -20.07 17.90
N GLY A 383 14.52 -20.71 17.13
CA GLY A 383 14.99 -22.08 17.37
C GLY A 383 13.99 -23.18 17.00
N LYS A 384 12.77 -22.86 16.58
CA LYS A 384 11.74 -23.86 16.23
C LYS A 384 11.91 -24.29 14.77
N GLU A 385 12.12 -25.58 14.53
CA GLU A 385 12.48 -26.11 13.21
C GLU A 385 11.51 -25.76 12.06
N ASN A 386 10.22 -25.64 12.35
CA ASN A 386 9.16 -25.34 11.38
C ASN A 386 8.80 -23.85 11.27
N LEU A 387 9.34 -23.00 12.14
CA LEU A 387 9.00 -21.58 12.21
C LEU A 387 10.20 -20.67 12.01
N ASP A 388 11.42 -21.09 12.34
CA ASP A 388 12.60 -20.22 12.30
C ASP A 388 13.26 -20.15 10.89
N PRO A 389 13.10 -19.04 10.13
CA PRO A 389 13.66 -18.93 8.78
C PRO A 389 15.20 -18.82 8.76
N PHE A 390 15.85 -18.73 9.92
CA PHE A 390 17.30 -18.72 10.04
C PHE A 390 17.90 -20.14 10.17
N LEU A 391 17.06 -21.16 10.37
CA LEU A 391 17.44 -22.58 10.38
C LEU A 391 17.38 -23.22 8.98
N ASP A 392 18.12 -24.30 8.77
CA ASP A 392 18.02 -25.10 7.53
C ASP A 392 16.76 -25.99 7.52
N SER A 393 16.35 -26.50 8.68
CA SER A 393 15.17 -27.35 8.86
C SER A 393 13.89 -26.66 8.38
N PHE A 394 13.76 -25.35 8.55
CA PHE A 394 12.63 -24.57 8.05
C PHE A 394 12.41 -24.78 6.55
N TYR A 395 13.47 -24.72 5.74
CA TYR A 395 13.39 -24.88 4.28
C TYR A 395 13.35 -26.35 3.82
N GLN A 396 13.43 -27.31 4.74
CA GLN A 396 13.21 -28.73 4.45
C GLN A 396 11.72 -29.09 4.49
N GLN A 397 10.88 -28.19 5.01
CA GLN A 397 9.43 -28.33 5.09
C GLN A 397 8.72 -27.49 4.01
N LYS A 398 7.40 -27.69 3.87
CA LYS A 398 6.57 -26.84 3.00
C LYS A 398 6.38 -25.44 3.62
N ASN A 399 6.74 -24.42 2.85
CA ASN A 399 6.56 -23.00 3.14
C ASN A 399 5.81 -22.34 1.97
N PRO A 400 4.49 -22.56 1.89
CA PRO A 400 3.67 -22.03 0.81
C PRO A 400 3.55 -20.52 0.91
N TYR A 401 3.49 -19.89 -0.26
CA TYR A 401 3.31 -18.44 -0.39
C TYR A 401 1.99 -18.04 -1.06
N LEU A 402 1.17 -19.01 -1.47
CA LEU A 402 -0.18 -18.81 -2.01
C LEU A 402 -1.17 -19.75 -1.32
N ALA A 403 -2.41 -19.31 -1.21
CA ALA A 403 -3.52 -20.08 -0.66
C ALA A 403 -4.79 -19.90 -1.50
N VAL A 404 -5.54 -20.98 -1.68
CA VAL A 404 -6.81 -20.99 -2.42
C VAL A 404 -7.97 -20.95 -1.43
N PHE A 405 -8.91 -20.05 -1.68
CA PHE A 405 -10.16 -19.93 -0.92
C PHE A 405 -11.37 -20.09 -1.84
N ASP A 406 -12.42 -20.72 -1.32
CA ASP A 406 -13.74 -20.66 -1.92
C ASP A 406 -14.36 -19.27 -1.70
N ILE A 407 -14.71 -18.55 -2.76
CA ILE A 407 -15.26 -17.19 -2.67
C ILE A 407 -16.70 -17.16 -2.14
N ASN A 408 -17.41 -18.30 -2.17
CA ASN A 408 -18.80 -18.39 -1.75
C ASN A 408 -18.94 -18.79 -0.29
N THR A 409 -18.00 -19.55 0.26
CA THR A 409 -18.01 -20.02 1.66
C THR A 409 -16.89 -19.44 2.50
N GLY A 410 -15.87 -18.83 1.90
CA GLY A 410 -14.71 -18.30 2.60
C GLY A 410 -13.71 -19.35 3.06
N LYS A 411 -13.93 -20.63 2.75
CA LYS A 411 -13.12 -21.73 3.28
C LYS A 411 -11.79 -21.84 2.55
N LEU A 412 -10.72 -22.04 3.33
CA LEU A 412 -9.43 -22.44 2.80
C LEU A 412 -9.53 -23.82 2.14
N ILE A 413 -9.12 -23.93 0.88
CA ILE A 413 -9.10 -25.18 0.12
C ILE A 413 -7.69 -25.79 0.14
N ASN A 414 -6.67 -24.99 -0.14
CA ASN A 414 -5.29 -25.46 -0.26
C ASN A 414 -4.27 -24.34 -0.03
N ARG A 415 -3.03 -24.68 0.35
CA ARG A 415 -1.86 -23.79 0.33
C ARG A 415 -0.80 -24.38 -0.62
N PHE A 416 -0.30 -23.59 -1.55
CA PHE A 416 0.62 -24.03 -2.60
C PHE A 416 1.70 -22.99 -2.91
N GLY A 417 2.60 -23.36 -3.83
CA GLY A 417 3.90 -22.69 -3.97
C GLY A 417 4.84 -23.10 -2.84
N ASN A 418 6.13 -22.82 -2.98
CA ASN A 418 7.09 -23.06 -1.92
C ASN A 418 8.28 -22.10 -2.04
N LEU A 419 8.80 -21.64 -0.90
CA LEU A 419 10.07 -20.92 -0.87
C LEU A 419 11.17 -21.73 -1.57
N ASN A 420 12.00 -21.05 -2.35
CA ASN A 420 12.98 -21.70 -3.20
C ASN A 420 14.42 -21.51 -2.68
N ARG A 421 15.40 -21.90 -3.51
CA ARG A 421 16.83 -21.82 -3.18
C ARG A 421 17.27 -20.41 -2.79
N VAL A 422 16.71 -19.36 -3.40
CA VAL A 422 17.04 -17.95 -3.09
C VAL A 422 16.84 -17.69 -1.61
N GLN A 423 15.62 -17.93 -1.09
CA GLN A 423 15.30 -17.67 0.31
C GLN A 423 16.03 -18.62 1.27
N ARG A 424 16.25 -19.88 0.86
CA ARG A 424 17.01 -20.87 1.66
C ARG A 424 18.46 -20.47 1.88
N VAL A 425 19.14 -19.98 0.84
CA VAL A 425 20.56 -19.58 0.91
C VAL A 425 20.71 -18.24 1.63
N SER A 426 19.78 -17.30 1.41
CA SER A 426 19.82 -15.99 2.08
C SER A 426 19.32 -16.00 3.51
N LYS A 427 18.60 -17.04 3.96
CA LYS A 427 17.95 -17.08 5.28
C LYS A 427 17.01 -15.91 5.52
N THR A 428 16.22 -15.57 4.50
CA THR A 428 15.33 -14.39 4.52
C THR A 428 13.85 -14.75 4.54
N GLY A 429 13.48 -15.99 4.89
CA GLY A 429 12.07 -16.39 5.01
C GLY A 429 11.21 -15.89 3.84
N TYR A 430 10.16 -15.13 4.16
CA TYR A 430 9.24 -14.52 3.19
C TYR A 430 9.61 -13.09 2.76
N TYR A 431 10.72 -12.51 3.22
CA TYR A 431 11.08 -11.10 2.95
C TYR A 431 11.25 -10.80 1.46
N PHE A 432 11.94 -11.68 0.73
CA PHE A 432 12.09 -11.58 -0.72
C PHE A 432 11.08 -12.46 -1.43
N VAL A 433 9.80 -12.24 -1.15
CA VAL A 433 8.68 -12.88 -1.85
C VAL A 433 7.79 -11.79 -2.44
N SER A 434 7.50 -11.91 -3.74
CA SER A 434 6.53 -11.05 -4.43
C SER A 434 5.65 -11.96 -5.25
N THR A 435 4.49 -12.32 -4.75
CA THR A 435 3.64 -13.30 -5.41
C THR A 435 3.11 -12.77 -6.73
N VAL A 436 3.17 -13.61 -7.75
CA VAL A 436 2.57 -13.34 -9.06
C VAL A 436 1.72 -14.53 -9.47
N PHE A 437 0.59 -14.26 -10.11
CA PHE A 437 -0.35 -15.28 -10.55
C PHE A 437 -1.15 -14.79 -11.76
N ALA A 438 -1.36 -15.66 -12.74
CA ALA A 438 -2.33 -15.46 -13.82
C ALA A 438 -2.96 -16.78 -14.25
N GLY A 439 -4.27 -16.75 -14.53
CA GLY A 439 -5.03 -17.90 -15.00
C GLY A 439 -5.46 -17.80 -16.45
N SER A 440 -5.54 -18.94 -17.12
CA SER A 440 -6.25 -19.15 -18.38
C SER A 440 -7.50 -20.02 -18.13
N LYS A 441 -8.11 -20.63 -19.15
CA LYS A 441 -9.26 -21.53 -18.94
C LYS A 441 -8.91 -22.78 -18.12
N LYS A 442 -7.75 -23.41 -18.37
CA LYS A 442 -7.36 -24.71 -17.77
C LYS A 442 -6.07 -24.68 -16.96
N GLU A 443 -5.20 -23.73 -17.27
CA GLU A 443 -3.86 -23.64 -16.72
C GLU A 443 -3.69 -22.34 -15.95
N VAL A 444 -2.77 -22.33 -15.01
CA VAL A 444 -2.32 -21.14 -14.27
C VAL A 444 -0.81 -21.05 -14.32
N ILE A 445 -0.31 -19.83 -14.23
CA ILE A 445 1.11 -19.57 -14.00
C ILE A 445 1.25 -18.78 -12.70
N TYR A 446 2.19 -19.17 -11.84
CA TYR A 446 2.47 -18.48 -10.59
C TYR A 446 3.95 -18.52 -10.20
N GLY A 447 4.37 -17.71 -9.24
CA GLY A 447 5.74 -17.72 -8.73
C GLY A 447 5.99 -16.71 -7.63
N ASP A 448 7.20 -16.73 -7.07
CA ASP A 448 7.77 -15.60 -6.34
C ASP A 448 8.63 -14.76 -7.29
N GLY A 449 8.27 -13.50 -7.44
CA GLY A 449 8.87 -12.60 -8.42
C GLY A 449 10.34 -12.35 -8.22
N TYR A 450 10.87 -12.53 -7.00
CA TYR A 450 12.28 -12.30 -6.68
C TYR A 450 13.22 -13.38 -7.19
N SER A 451 12.78 -14.63 -7.28
CA SER A 451 13.61 -15.69 -7.85
C SER A 451 13.72 -15.66 -9.36
N GLY A 452 12.83 -14.92 -10.02
CA GLY A 452 12.70 -14.93 -11.47
C GLY A 452 12.11 -16.22 -12.03
N LYS A 453 11.57 -17.11 -11.17
CA LYS A 453 10.97 -18.39 -11.56
C LYS A 453 9.46 -18.32 -11.62
N LEU A 454 8.88 -19.02 -12.59
CA LEU A 454 7.45 -19.21 -12.74
C LEU A 454 7.13 -20.70 -12.95
N PHE A 455 6.00 -21.12 -12.41
CA PHE A 455 5.50 -22.50 -12.45
C PHE A 455 4.16 -22.52 -13.17
N LEU A 456 4.04 -23.36 -14.20
CA LEU A 456 2.78 -23.62 -14.90
C LEU A 456 2.15 -24.88 -14.31
N SER A 457 0.89 -24.80 -13.87
CA SER A 457 0.10 -25.93 -13.37
C SER A 457 -1.28 -25.98 -13.99
N GLU A 458 -1.93 -27.13 -13.90
CA GLU A 458 -3.38 -27.23 -14.11
C GLU A 458 -4.12 -26.63 -12.92
N LYS A 459 -5.30 -26.03 -13.15
CA LYS A 459 -6.10 -25.43 -12.07
C LYS A 459 -6.47 -26.42 -10.95
N GLU A 460 -6.71 -27.66 -11.32
CA GLU A 460 -7.11 -28.73 -10.38
C GLU A 460 -5.91 -29.36 -9.67
N ASN A 461 -4.68 -29.05 -10.07
CA ASN A 461 -3.47 -29.67 -9.52
C ASN A 461 -2.34 -28.63 -9.32
N LEU A 462 -2.63 -27.64 -8.47
CA LEU A 462 -1.73 -26.52 -8.22
C LEU A 462 -0.40 -26.94 -7.56
N ASP A 463 -0.40 -28.01 -6.76
CA ASP A 463 0.79 -28.48 -6.05
C ASP A 463 1.84 -29.14 -6.95
N ASN A 464 1.48 -29.53 -8.18
CA ASN A 464 2.36 -30.26 -9.08
C ASN A 464 2.53 -29.49 -10.40
N PRO A 465 3.51 -28.57 -10.48
CA PRO A 465 3.85 -27.88 -11.72
C PRO A 465 4.12 -28.83 -12.87
N ILE A 466 3.48 -28.55 -14.01
CA ILE A 466 3.76 -29.17 -15.29
C ILE A 466 5.13 -28.71 -15.81
N LYS A 467 5.47 -27.44 -15.58
CA LYS A 467 6.70 -26.84 -16.13
C LYS A 467 7.21 -25.64 -15.31
N GLU A 468 8.52 -25.50 -15.20
CA GLU A 468 9.22 -24.32 -14.66
C GLU A 468 9.73 -23.43 -15.82
N TYR A 469 9.61 -22.12 -15.65
CA TYR A 469 10.15 -21.08 -16.53
C TYR A 469 11.08 -20.16 -15.76
N ARG A 470 12.07 -19.59 -16.45
CA ARG A 470 13.01 -18.62 -15.90
C ARG A 470 12.93 -17.32 -16.69
N VAL A 471 12.46 -16.27 -16.04
CA VAL A 471 12.37 -14.92 -16.60
C VAL A 471 13.74 -14.23 -16.53
N PHE A 472 14.44 -14.45 -15.41
CA PHE A 472 15.84 -14.10 -15.19
C PHE A 472 16.41 -15.04 -14.13
N ASP A 473 17.74 -15.15 -14.07
CA ASP A 473 18.42 -15.96 -13.07
C ASP A 473 18.91 -15.12 -11.88
N VAL A 474 18.87 -15.73 -10.70
CA VAL A 474 19.50 -15.22 -9.47
C VAL A 474 20.66 -16.14 -9.13
N ASP A 475 21.87 -15.60 -9.23
CA ASP A 475 23.10 -16.32 -8.96
C ASP A 475 23.35 -16.39 -7.45
N THR A 476 22.80 -17.43 -6.81
CA THR A 476 22.94 -17.64 -5.36
C THR A 476 24.37 -17.92 -4.91
N GLU A 477 25.30 -18.23 -5.83
CA GLU A 477 26.71 -18.45 -5.50
C GLU A 477 27.45 -17.15 -5.21
N LYS A 478 26.91 -16.02 -5.69
CA LYS A 478 27.43 -14.66 -5.41
C LYS A 478 26.86 -14.03 -4.15
N PHE A 479 26.03 -14.76 -3.40
CA PHE A 479 25.47 -14.25 -2.16
C PHE A 479 26.59 -14.01 -1.14
N PRO A 480 26.55 -12.90 -0.38
CA PRO A 480 27.50 -12.69 0.69
C PRO A 480 27.39 -13.82 1.73
N SER A 481 28.51 -14.14 2.36
CA SER A 481 28.54 -15.07 3.49
C SER A 481 27.55 -14.62 4.58
N ILE A 482 26.81 -15.58 5.12
CA ILE A 482 25.83 -15.31 6.17
C ILE A 482 26.52 -14.74 7.40
N ASN A 483 26.12 -13.54 7.82
CA ASN A 483 26.52 -12.96 9.09
C ASN A 483 25.42 -13.24 10.13
N LYS A 484 25.66 -14.20 11.03
CA LYS A 484 24.69 -14.60 12.06
C LYS A 484 24.37 -13.48 13.06
N ASN A 485 25.22 -12.45 13.16
CA ASN A 485 24.95 -11.29 14.02
C ASN A 485 23.77 -10.44 13.50
N ASN A 486 23.38 -10.62 12.23
CA ASN A 486 22.23 -9.93 11.63
C ASN A 486 20.94 -10.75 11.73
N PHE A 487 20.98 -11.95 12.32
CA PHE A 487 19.77 -12.77 12.46
C PHE A 487 18.72 -12.03 13.30
N TYR A 488 17.46 -12.25 12.95
CA TYR A 488 16.29 -11.61 13.57
C TYR A 488 16.25 -10.08 13.41
N SER A 489 17.08 -9.49 12.53
CA SER A 489 17.03 -8.07 12.18
C SER A 489 16.85 -7.83 10.68
N PHE A 490 16.40 -6.63 10.30
CA PHE A 490 16.28 -6.24 8.90
C PHE A 490 17.65 -6.08 8.20
N ASP A 491 18.75 -6.02 8.95
CA ASP A 491 20.09 -6.02 8.37
C ASP A 491 20.42 -7.33 7.65
N GLN A 492 19.75 -8.44 7.99
CA GLN A 492 19.88 -9.66 7.21
C GLN A 492 19.40 -9.44 5.78
N ALA A 493 18.27 -8.77 5.58
CA ALA A 493 17.75 -8.49 4.24
C ALA A 493 18.60 -7.46 3.49
N ASN A 494 19.14 -6.46 4.19
CA ASN A 494 19.96 -5.40 3.61
C ASN A 494 21.19 -5.98 2.87
N ASN A 495 21.77 -7.06 3.39
CA ASN A 495 22.90 -7.76 2.75
C ASN A 495 22.63 -8.23 1.32
N TYR A 496 21.36 -8.50 0.97
CA TYR A 496 20.98 -9.04 -0.34
C TYR A 496 20.32 -8.03 -1.27
N SER A 497 20.01 -6.83 -0.78
CA SER A 497 19.23 -5.84 -1.54
C SER A 497 19.90 -5.35 -2.83
N SER A 498 21.24 -5.41 -2.91
CA SER A 498 22.00 -5.08 -4.13
C SER A 498 21.95 -6.17 -5.20
N ILE A 499 21.74 -7.43 -4.79
CA ILE A 499 21.68 -8.62 -5.67
C ILE A 499 20.23 -8.91 -6.06
N LEU A 500 19.32 -8.90 -5.08
CA LEU A 500 17.88 -9.05 -5.26
C LEU A 500 17.24 -7.70 -5.60
N ASN A 501 17.75 -7.10 -6.67
CA ASN A 501 17.45 -5.74 -7.10
C ASN A 501 16.41 -5.69 -8.22
N LYS A 502 15.68 -6.78 -8.48
CA LYS A 502 14.55 -6.80 -9.42
C LYS A 502 13.61 -7.93 -9.07
N TYR A 503 12.36 -7.79 -9.47
CA TYR A 503 11.35 -8.83 -9.28
C TYR A 503 10.31 -8.79 -10.40
N ILE A 504 9.66 -9.93 -10.65
CA ILE A 504 8.46 -9.99 -11.50
C ILE A 504 7.31 -9.34 -10.70
N LYS A 505 6.82 -8.21 -11.19
CA LYS A 505 5.70 -7.46 -10.59
C LYS A 505 4.35 -8.06 -10.96
N GLU A 506 4.20 -8.46 -12.21
CA GLU A 506 2.96 -8.98 -12.74
C GLU A 506 3.22 -9.98 -13.86
N VAL A 507 2.33 -10.97 -13.98
CA VAL A 507 2.35 -11.96 -15.05
C VAL A 507 1.01 -12.00 -15.79
N GLY A 508 1.07 -12.36 -17.06
CA GLY A 508 -0.07 -12.62 -17.92
C GLY A 508 0.12 -13.93 -18.67
N LEU A 509 -0.96 -14.68 -18.89
CA LEU A 509 -0.91 -15.99 -19.53
C LEU A 509 -1.86 -16.05 -20.74
N THR A 510 -1.33 -16.41 -21.90
CA THR A 510 -2.11 -16.74 -23.09
C THR A 510 -1.90 -18.21 -23.46
N LYS A 511 -2.57 -18.69 -24.52
CA LYS A 511 -2.38 -20.06 -25.01
C LYS A 511 -0.92 -20.36 -25.38
N THR A 512 -0.19 -19.36 -25.89
CA THR A 512 1.13 -19.53 -26.53
C THR A 512 2.26 -18.79 -25.82
N HIS A 513 1.96 -17.77 -25.02
CA HIS A 513 2.99 -16.91 -24.40
C HIS A 513 2.71 -16.60 -22.94
N ILE A 514 3.79 -16.33 -22.21
CA ILE A 514 3.80 -15.80 -20.84
C ILE A 514 4.38 -14.40 -20.88
N TYR A 515 3.63 -13.42 -20.36
CA TYR A 515 4.01 -12.01 -20.31
C TYR A 515 4.44 -11.68 -18.89
N CYS A 516 5.59 -11.03 -18.73
CA CYS A 516 6.15 -10.69 -17.44
C CYS A 516 6.50 -9.20 -17.41
N LEU A 517 5.94 -8.49 -16.45
CA LEU A 517 6.33 -7.12 -16.14
C LEU A 517 7.37 -7.16 -15.01
N VAL A 518 8.62 -6.85 -15.31
CA VAL A 518 9.74 -6.92 -14.38
C VAL A 518 10.09 -5.52 -13.88
N ASN A 519 10.20 -5.37 -12.56
CA ASN A 519 10.51 -4.11 -11.91
C ASN A 519 11.95 -4.12 -11.37
N PRO A 520 12.86 -3.27 -11.90
CA PRO A 520 14.15 -3.04 -11.27
C PRO A 520 14.01 -2.14 -10.05
N ILE A 521 14.58 -2.60 -8.95
CA ILE A 521 14.74 -1.87 -7.70
C ILE A 521 16.10 -1.17 -7.74
N SER A 522 16.10 0.14 -7.51
CA SER A 522 17.35 0.89 -7.36
C SER A 522 18.10 0.47 -6.10
N SER A 523 19.42 0.67 -6.04
CA SER A 523 20.25 0.36 -4.86
C SER A 523 19.82 1.04 -3.56
N LYS A 524 18.89 2.02 -3.62
CA LYS A 524 18.30 2.71 -2.47
C LYS A 524 16.93 2.15 -2.03
N GLY A 525 16.49 1.04 -2.61
CA GLY A 525 15.28 0.34 -2.16
C GLY A 525 13.95 0.97 -2.56
N PHE A 526 13.95 2.03 -3.40
CA PHE A 526 12.76 2.59 -4.03
C PHE A 526 12.41 1.78 -5.29
N SER A 527 11.13 1.40 -5.43
CA SER A 527 10.61 0.85 -6.68
C SER A 527 10.66 1.95 -7.74
N ASN A 528 11.54 1.83 -8.72
CA ASN A 528 11.58 2.77 -9.80
C ASN A 528 10.55 2.35 -10.84
N GLN A 529 9.30 2.82 -10.68
CA GLN A 529 8.25 2.55 -11.66
C GLN A 529 8.63 3.05 -13.06
N ASP A 530 9.66 3.90 -13.20
CA ASP A 530 10.12 4.48 -14.47
C ASP A 530 10.98 3.55 -15.32
N ASN A 531 11.36 2.37 -14.81
CA ASN A 531 12.30 1.47 -15.48
C ASN A 531 11.76 0.04 -15.69
N LEU A 532 10.45 -0.15 -15.75
CA LEU A 532 9.86 -1.49 -15.95
C LEU A 532 10.30 -2.12 -17.28
N GLU A 533 10.52 -3.43 -17.27
CA GLU A 533 10.84 -4.22 -18.45
C GLU A 533 9.69 -5.17 -18.78
N LEU A 534 9.28 -5.22 -20.04
CA LEU A 534 8.40 -6.26 -20.56
C LEU A 534 9.25 -7.41 -21.10
N ILE A 535 9.04 -8.60 -20.54
CA ILE A 535 9.62 -9.86 -21.02
C ILE A 535 8.49 -10.79 -21.47
N ILE A 536 8.62 -11.36 -22.68
CA ILE A 536 7.67 -12.34 -23.20
C ILE A 536 8.40 -13.65 -23.44
N LEU A 537 7.88 -14.73 -22.88
CA LEU A 537 8.38 -16.09 -23.06
C LEU A 537 7.42 -16.90 -23.95
N ASP A 538 7.96 -17.73 -24.84
CA ASP A 538 7.21 -18.77 -25.52
C ASP A 538 6.83 -19.87 -24.52
N LYS A 539 5.55 -20.25 -24.45
CA LYS A 539 5.08 -21.25 -23.49
C LYS A 539 5.64 -22.65 -23.81
N LYS A 540 5.79 -23.00 -25.08
CA LYS A 540 6.21 -24.35 -25.52
C LYS A 540 7.62 -24.66 -25.04
N ASP A 541 8.59 -23.76 -25.22
CA ASP A 541 10.00 -24.02 -24.89
C ASP A 541 10.59 -23.11 -23.80
N GLY A 542 9.88 -22.06 -23.41
CA GLY A 542 10.32 -21.11 -22.38
C GLY A 542 11.34 -20.08 -22.87
N LYS A 543 11.63 -20.03 -24.18
CA LYS A 543 12.57 -19.04 -24.71
C LYS A 543 11.98 -17.64 -24.66
N LYS A 544 12.85 -16.69 -24.35
CA LYS A 544 12.53 -15.27 -24.43
C LYS A 544 12.38 -14.85 -25.89
N VAL A 545 11.16 -14.46 -26.26
CA VAL A 545 10.83 -13.97 -27.62
C VAL A 545 10.81 -12.44 -27.70
N PHE A 546 10.72 -11.76 -26.55
CA PHE A 546 10.80 -10.30 -26.45
C PHE A 546 11.36 -9.87 -25.08
N SER A 547 12.18 -8.81 -25.06
CA SER A 547 12.66 -8.10 -23.87
C SER A 547 12.78 -6.63 -24.27
N SER A 548 12.12 -5.72 -23.56
CA SER A 548 12.39 -4.29 -23.71
C SER A 548 11.94 -3.49 -22.50
N LYS A 549 12.68 -2.42 -22.20
CA LYS A 549 12.29 -1.44 -21.19
C LYS A 549 11.09 -0.65 -21.72
N ILE A 550 10.03 -0.54 -20.93
CA ILE A 550 8.86 0.26 -21.25
C ILE A 550 9.26 1.73 -21.16
N VAL A 551 9.30 2.43 -22.29
CA VAL A 551 9.64 3.85 -22.35
C VAL A 551 8.38 4.69 -22.22
N LYS A 552 8.09 5.15 -21.02
CA LYS A 552 6.90 5.98 -20.78
C LYS A 552 6.93 7.25 -21.65
N GLU A 553 5.80 7.56 -22.27
CA GLU A 553 5.59 8.84 -22.95
C GLU A 553 5.06 9.83 -21.93
N PHE A 554 5.99 10.54 -21.26
CA PHE A 554 5.64 11.63 -20.37
C PHE A 554 5.58 12.95 -21.12
N ALA A 555 4.53 13.72 -20.88
CA ALA A 555 4.65 15.16 -20.92
C ALA A 555 5.33 15.68 -19.64
N GLN A 556 5.90 16.88 -19.68
CA GLN A 556 6.32 17.58 -18.47
C GLN A 556 5.10 17.69 -17.53
N ASP A 557 5.29 17.33 -16.26
CA ASP A 557 4.27 17.36 -15.18
C ASP A 557 3.21 16.24 -15.22
N GLU A 558 3.47 15.12 -15.89
CA GLU A 558 2.59 13.94 -15.89
C GLU A 558 2.97 12.92 -14.79
N ARG A 559 2.03 12.59 -13.90
CA ARG A 559 2.21 11.58 -12.84
C ARG A 559 1.63 10.24 -13.27
N VAL A 560 2.40 9.16 -13.14
CA VAL A 560 1.89 7.78 -13.32
C VAL A 560 1.27 7.29 -12.03
N LEU A 561 0.00 6.88 -12.10
CA LEU A 561 -0.75 6.32 -10.98
C LEU A 561 -0.49 4.82 -10.83
N THR A 562 -0.48 4.09 -11.95
CA THR A 562 -0.19 2.65 -11.95
C THR A 562 0.27 2.16 -13.32
N ILE A 563 0.85 0.96 -13.34
CA ILE A 563 1.32 0.25 -14.53
C ILE A 563 1.04 -1.24 -14.32
N GLY A 564 0.46 -1.89 -15.32
CA GLY A 564 0.12 -3.31 -15.26
C GLY A 564 -0.03 -3.95 -16.64
N LEU A 565 -0.62 -5.15 -16.68
CA LEU A 565 -0.96 -5.87 -17.90
C LEU A 565 -2.49 -5.91 -18.08
N ALA A 566 -2.95 -5.58 -19.28
CA ALA A 566 -4.35 -5.62 -19.69
C ALA A 566 -4.63 -6.87 -20.54
N GLU A 567 -5.78 -7.49 -20.32
CA GLU A 567 -6.30 -8.59 -21.13
C GLU A 567 -7.36 -8.07 -22.11
N ILE A 568 -6.98 -7.93 -23.38
CA ILE A 568 -7.84 -7.37 -24.44
C ILE A 568 -7.97 -8.41 -25.55
N ALA A 569 -9.19 -8.89 -25.82
CA ALA A 569 -9.48 -9.84 -26.89
C ALA A 569 -8.54 -11.09 -26.89
N ASN A 570 -8.22 -11.66 -25.72
CA ASN A 570 -7.28 -12.76 -25.49
C ASN A 570 -5.80 -12.44 -25.78
N THR A 571 -5.47 -11.17 -25.98
CA THR A 571 -4.09 -10.67 -26.02
C THR A 571 -3.75 -9.98 -24.72
N ILE A 572 -2.45 -9.92 -24.42
CA ILE A 572 -1.95 -9.24 -23.23
C ILE A 572 -1.07 -8.09 -23.67
N THR A 573 -1.38 -6.89 -23.18
CA THR A 573 -0.65 -5.67 -23.49
C THR A 573 -0.34 -4.90 -22.21
N PRO A 574 0.88 -4.38 -22.03
CA PRO A 574 1.14 -3.44 -20.94
C PRO A 574 0.29 -2.18 -21.07
N TYR A 575 -0.05 -1.60 -19.94
CA TYR A 575 -0.69 -0.29 -19.87
C TYR A 575 -0.16 0.51 -18.70
N TYR A 576 -0.37 1.81 -18.72
CA TYR A 576 -0.26 2.65 -17.53
C TYR A 576 -1.38 3.67 -17.47
N ILE A 577 -1.74 4.05 -16.24
CA ILE A 577 -2.68 5.14 -15.97
C ILE A 577 -1.87 6.31 -15.46
N SER A 578 -2.13 7.49 -15.99
CA SER A 578 -1.47 8.73 -15.58
C SER A 578 -2.46 9.87 -15.43
N LYS A 579 -2.06 10.89 -14.66
CA LYS A 579 -2.82 12.11 -14.44
C LYS A 579 -1.96 13.33 -14.77
N ARG A 580 -2.53 14.27 -15.50
CA ARG A 580 -1.92 15.57 -15.82
C ARG A 580 -3.00 16.64 -15.86
N ASN A 581 -2.82 17.75 -15.13
CA ASN A 581 -3.77 18.87 -15.12
C ASN A 581 -5.25 18.45 -14.94
N ASN A 582 -5.51 17.51 -14.02
CA ASN A 582 -6.82 16.89 -13.77
C ASN A 582 -7.38 15.98 -14.88
N GLU A 583 -6.67 15.79 -16.01
CA GLU A 583 -7.01 14.77 -16.99
C GLU A 583 -6.37 13.44 -16.60
N VAL A 584 -7.19 12.39 -16.50
CA VAL A 584 -6.72 11.01 -16.25
C VAL A 584 -6.76 10.23 -17.55
N VAL A 585 -5.69 9.50 -17.83
CA VAL A 585 -5.47 8.84 -19.11
C VAL A 585 -5.00 7.42 -18.90
N LEU A 586 -5.65 6.48 -19.57
CA LEU A 586 -5.17 5.12 -19.77
C LEU A 586 -4.36 5.06 -21.07
N LYS A 587 -3.11 4.63 -21.00
CA LYS A 587 -2.24 4.46 -22.18
C LYS A 587 -1.91 2.98 -22.38
N LEU A 588 -2.36 2.42 -23.49
CA LEU A 588 -2.02 1.05 -23.90
C LEU A 588 -0.69 1.06 -24.65
N VAL A 589 0.17 0.07 -24.37
CA VAL A 589 1.56 0.04 -24.85
C VAL A 589 1.79 -1.20 -25.70
N THR A 590 1.76 -1.05 -27.03
CA THR A 590 1.91 -2.20 -27.94
C THR A 590 3.33 -2.28 -28.51
N PRO A 591 4.05 -3.41 -28.39
CA PRO A 591 5.34 -3.61 -29.05
C PRO A 591 5.20 -3.63 -30.58
N LYS A 592 5.97 -2.81 -31.31
CA LYS A 592 5.89 -2.71 -32.79
C LYS A 592 6.14 -4.03 -33.53
N ASN A 593 7.08 -4.84 -33.02
CA ASN A 593 7.43 -6.15 -33.61
C ASN A 593 6.34 -7.22 -33.44
N ILE A 594 5.34 -6.96 -32.61
CA ILE A 594 4.17 -7.84 -32.40
C ILE A 594 2.96 -7.29 -33.16
N ALA A 595 2.81 -5.95 -33.24
CA ALA A 595 1.75 -5.29 -34.00
C ALA A 595 1.74 -5.67 -35.50
N SER A 596 2.92 -5.96 -36.08
CA SER A 596 3.05 -6.39 -37.49
C SER A 596 2.62 -7.84 -37.75
N LYS A 597 2.44 -8.67 -36.72
CA LYS A 597 1.98 -10.07 -36.84
C LYS A 597 0.50 -10.28 -36.51
N VAL A 598 -0.16 -9.29 -35.92
CA VAL A 598 -1.59 -9.36 -35.51
C VAL A 598 -2.53 -8.81 -36.59
N LYS A 599 -1.98 -8.24 -37.68
CA LYS A 599 -2.77 -7.74 -38.84
C LYS A 599 -2.94 -8.75 -39.99
N ASN A 600 -2.58 -10.03 -39.80
CA ASN A 600 -2.82 -11.09 -40.78
C ASN A 600 -3.78 -12.14 -40.26
#